data_AF-A0A934YHM8-F1
#
_entry.id   AF-A0A934YHM8-F1
#
_cell.length_a   1.000
_cell.length_b   1.000
_cell.length_c   1.000
_cell.angle_alpha   90.00
_cell.angle_beta   90.00
_cell.angle_gamma   90.00
#
_symmetry.space_group_name_H-M   'P 1'
#
loop_
_entity.id
_entity.type
_entity.pdbx_description
1 polymer ?
#
loop_
_entity_poly.entity_id
_entity_poly.type
_entity_poly.pdbx_seq_one_letter_code
_entity_poly.pdbx_strand_id
1 'polypeptide(L)'
;MSGEIRRFEKASNHLRADKVGEGDGSFEPDGVMDHVFDLDIEGPADGVLLTSTDDQGEPNGELAADTFTGKEALPPEVAKLGGFGKHTLGVGVYEGGRRLNASEGHLPALEPGRHGLELYVSSRDAPRAGGVRVFVRFTDGSIVKGPVVKLR
;
A
#
# COMPACT_ATOMS: atom_id res chain seq x y z
N MET A 1 15.08 0.13 -16.78
CA MET A 1 15.19 1.35 -15.96
C MET A 1 14.55 1.02 -14.64
N SER A 2 15.27 1.22 -13.54
CA SER A 2 14.68 1.09 -12.21
C SER A 2 13.62 2.17 -12.04
N GLY A 3 12.46 1.81 -11.53
CA GLY A 3 11.42 2.79 -11.23
C GLY A 3 11.75 3.60 -9.98
N GLU A 4 10.94 4.62 -9.70
CA GLU A 4 11.11 5.49 -8.54
C GLU A 4 9.79 5.99 -7.97
N ILE A 5 9.82 6.36 -6.68
CA ILE A 5 8.74 7.04 -5.98
C ILE A 5 9.00 8.54 -6.05
N ARG A 6 8.07 9.29 -6.64
CA ARG A 6 8.13 10.75 -6.78
C ARG A 6 7.47 11.46 -5.60
N ARG A 7 6.38 10.90 -5.08
CA ARG A 7 5.58 11.48 -4.00
C ARG A 7 4.84 10.39 -3.23
N PHE A 8 4.69 10.58 -1.93
CA PHE A 8 3.78 9.79 -1.11
C PHE A 8 3.25 10.65 0.04
N GLU A 9 1.93 10.80 0.13
CA GLU A 9 1.28 11.66 1.14
C GLU A 9 -0.16 11.23 1.45
N LYS A 10 -0.79 11.84 2.46
CA LYS A 10 -2.21 11.64 2.73
C LYS A 10 -3.03 12.24 1.60
N ALA A 11 -3.93 11.45 1.04
CA ALA A 11 -4.85 11.94 0.03
C ALA A 11 -5.91 12.88 0.63
N SER A 12 -6.50 13.74 -0.20
CA SER A 12 -7.52 14.71 0.24
C SER A 12 -8.81 14.05 0.78
N ASN A 13 -9.07 12.80 0.42
CA ASN A 13 -10.18 11.95 0.85
C ASN A 13 -9.80 10.97 1.98
N HIS A 14 -8.63 11.14 2.61
CA HIS A 14 -8.21 10.35 3.78
C HIS A 14 -9.28 10.37 4.89
N LEU A 15 -9.70 9.18 5.35
CA LEU A 15 -10.78 8.97 6.33
C LEU A 15 -12.13 9.57 5.89
N ARG A 16 -12.38 9.65 4.58
CA ARG A 16 -13.65 10.13 4.00
C ARG A 16 -14.21 9.22 2.89
N ALA A 17 -13.44 8.24 2.46
CA ALA A 17 -13.86 7.25 1.47
C ALA A 17 -13.88 5.87 2.11
N ASP A 18 -14.76 4.99 1.61
CA ASP A 18 -14.95 3.62 2.08
C ASP A 18 -15.02 2.75 0.83
N LYS A 19 -13.91 2.07 0.51
CA LYS A 19 -13.70 1.26 -0.70
C LYS A 19 -13.08 -0.11 -0.40
N VAL A 20 -12.51 -0.33 0.78
CA VAL A 20 -11.88 -1.60 1.16
C VAL A 20 -12.31 -2.06 2.55
N GLY A 21 -12.25 -3.36 2.79
CA GLY A 21 -12.59 -3.98 4.08
C GLY A 21 -11.39 -4.57 4.82
N GLU A 22 -11.66 -5.23 5.94
CA GLU A 22 -10.68 -5.73 6.93
C GLU A 22 -9.81 -6.92 6.46
N GLY A 23 -10.13 -7.56 5.34
CA GLY A 23 -9.45 -8.79 4.90
C GLY A 23 -8.53 -8.63 3.69
N ASP A 24 -7.56 -9.53 3.55
CA ASP A 24 -6.88 -9.78 2.27
C ASP A 24 -7.95 -10.06 1.19
N GLY A 25 -7.83 -9.43 0.03
CA GLY A 25 -8.83 -9.50 -1.03
C GLY A 25 -10.15 -8.73 -0.79
N SER A 26 -10.33 -8.05 0.34
CA SER A 26 -11.57 -7.32 0.66
C SER A 26 -11.57 -5.91 0.05
N PHE A 27 -11.98 -5.81 -1.21
CA PHE A 27 -12.02 -4.55 -1.98
C PHE A 27 -13.43 -4.02 -2.22
N GLU A 28 -14.29 -4.18 -1.22
CA GLU A 28 -15.65 -3.66 -1.18
C GLU A 28 -15.84 -2.79 0.07
N PRO A 29 -16.73 -1.79 0.05
CA PRO A 29 -17.01 -0.95 1.21
C PRO A 29 -17.52 -1.76 2.42
N ASP A 30 -17.06 -1.43 3.63
CA ASP A 30 -17.42 -2.14 4.87
C ASP A 30 -18.11 -1.26 5.93
N GLY A 31 -18.34 0.01 5.62
CA GLY A 31 -18.94 1.01 6.52
C GLY A 31 -17.91 1.77 7.37
N VAL A 32 -16.62 1.48 7.26
CA VAL A 32 -15.52 2.18 7.93
C VAL A 32 -14.72 2.98 6.91
N MET A 33 -14.46 4.25 7.19
CA MET A 33 -13.68 5.09 6.28
C MET A 33 -12.21 4.65 6.24
N ASP A 34 -11.60 4.65 5.07
CA ASP A 34 -10.25 4.16 4.81
C ASP A 34 -9.16 5.19 5.11
N HIS A 35 -7.96 4.68 5.42
CA HIS A 35 -6.76 5.46 5.17
C HIS A 35 -6.52 5.53 3.67
N VAL A 36 -6.46 6.75 3.14
CA VAL A 36 -6.18 6.99 1.72
C VAL A 36 -4.89 7.79 1.56
N PHE A 37 -4.04 7.36 0.63
CA PHE A 37 -2.77 8.00 0.31
C PHE A 37 -2.62 8.22 -1.19
N ASP A 38 -2.06 9.37 -1.55
CA ASP A 38 -1.63 9.66 -2.91
C ASP A 38 -0.18 9.18 -3.08
N LEU A 39 0.06 8.40 -4.13
CA LEU A 39 1.37 7.86 -4.51
C LEU A 39 1.66 8.20 -5.98
N ASP A 40 2.68 9.01 -6.21
CA ASP A 40 3.19 9.25 -7.57
C ASP A 40 4.45 8.40 -7.79
N ILE A 41 4.46 7.61 -8.86
CA ILE A 41 5.61 6.78 -9.25
C ILE A 41 5.95 6.98 -10.74
N GLU A 42 7.17 6.59 -11.08
CA GLU A 42 7.61 6.46 -12.48
C GLU A 42 8.23 5.07 -12.68
N GLY A 43 7.73 4.33 -13.66
CA GLY A 43 8.18 2.99 -14.02
C GLY A 43 7.13 1.90 -13.81
N PRO A 44 7.35 0.71 -14.39
CA PRO A 44 6.40 -0.41 -14.36
C PRO A 44 6.41 -1.11 -12.98
N ALA A 45 5.54 -0.67 -12.08
CA ALA A 45 5.34 -1.27 -10.76
C ALA A 45 4.40 -2.48 -10.81
N ASP A 46 4.65 -3.48 -9.98
CA ASP A 46 3.85 -4.71 -9.88
C ASP A 46 3.61 -5.13 -8.41
N GLY A 47 3.86 -4.21 -7.47
CA GLY A 47 3.62 -4.45 -6.07
C GLY A 47 3.69 -3.19 -5.23
N VAL A 48 2.79 -3.07 -4.26
CA VAL A 48 2.76 -2.00 -3.26
C VAL A 48 2.61 -2.62 -1.88
N LEU A 49 3.33 -2.06 -0.91
CA LEU A 49 3.22 -2.42 0.49
C LEU A 49 3.24 -1.14 1.35
N LEU A 50 2.40 -1.13 2.38
CA LEU A 50 2.31 -0.10 3.39
C LEU A 50 2.56 -0.71 4.76
N THR A 51 3.41 -0.07 5.56
CA THR A 51 3.68 -0.47 6.94
C THR A 51 3.57 0.72 7.87
N SER A 52 2.97 0.55 9.05
CA SER A 52 3.11 1.55 10.12
C SER A 52 4.53 1.59 10.65
N THR A 53 4.93 2.77 11.14
CA THR A 53 6.27 3.03 11.65
C THR A 53 6.24 3.71 13.01
N ASP A 54 7.29 3.47 13.80
CA ASP A 54 7.59 4.23 15.01
C ASP A 54 8.07 5.67 14.70
N ASP A 55 8.53 6.39 15.73
CA ASP A 55 9.03 7.76 15.60
C ASP A 55 10.40 7.86 14.92
N GLN A 56 11.15 6.76 14.85
CA GLN A 56 12.39 6.66 14.07
C GLN A 56 12.09 6.33 12.59
N GLY A 57 10.82 6.06 12.28
CA GLY A 57 10.38 5.66 10.96
C GLY A 57 10.66 4.18 10.68
N GLU A 58 10.95 3.35 11.68
CA GLU A 58 11.14 1.92 11.50
C GLU A 58 9.80 1.17 11.64
N PRO A 59 9.58 0.08 10.88
CA PRO A 59 8.30 -0.64 10.94
C PRO A 59 8.01 -1.17 12.35
N ASN A 60 6.80 -0.92 12.87
CA ASN A 60 6.42 -1.26 14.24
C ASN A 60 5.42 -2.44 14.34
N GLY A 61 4.93 -2.94 13.21
CA GLY A 61 4.04 -4.10 13.15
C GLY A 61 2.56 -3.84 13.46
N GLU A 62 2.14 -2.59 13.71
CA GLU A 62 0.73 -2.24 13.97
C GLU A 62 -0.14 -2.28 12.70
N LEU A 63 0.46 -2.11 11.52
CA LEU A 63 -0.16 -2.20 10.21
C LEU A 63 0.84 -2.78 9.23
N ALA A 64 0.38 -3.76 8.46
CA ALA A 64 0.99 -4.21 7.22
C ALA A 64 -0.13 -4.45 6.21
N ALA A 65 -0.04 -3.82 5.05
CA ALA A 65 -1.02 -3.96 3.98
C ALA A 65 -0.31 -4.02 2.63
N ASP A 66 -0.70 -4.92 1.74
CA ASP A 66 -0.03 -5.04 0.44
C ASP A 66 -0.91 -5.54 -0.71
N THR A 67 -0.30 -5.66 -1.88
CA THR A 67 -0.87 -6.26 -3.09
C THR A 67 -0.23 -7.62 -3.43
N PHE A 68 0.51 -8.23 -2.52
CA PHE A 68 1.21 -9.50 -2.73
C PHE A 68 0.32 -10.67 -2.31
N THR A 69 0.02 -11.56 -3.25
CA THR A 69 -0.93 -12.65 -2.96
C THR A 69 -0.20 -13.94 -2.57
N GLY A 70 -0.80 -14.70 -1.64
CA GLY A 70 -0.38 -16.06 -1.32
C GLY A 70 1.01 -16.20 -0.68
N LYS A 71 1.98 -16.71 -1.46
CA LYS A 71 3.34 -17.07 -1.00
C LYS A 71 4.42 -16.15 -1.56
N GLU A 72 4.05 -15.05 -2.20
CA GLU A 72 5.03 -14.07 -2.66
C GLU A 72 5.89 -13.59 -1.48
N ALA A 73 7.21 -13.58 -1.69
CA ALA A 73 8.15 -13.17 -0.67
C ALA A 73 8.05 -11.65 -0.49
N LEU A 74 7.74 -11.22 0.73
CA LEU A 74 7.84 -9.80 1.09
C LEU A 74 9.32 -9.35 1.04
N PRO A 75 9.57 -8.04 0.81
CA PRO A 75 10.89 -7.45 0.99
C PRO A 75 11.54 -7.90 2.31
N PRO A 76 12.84 -8.25 2.37
CA PRO A 76 13.50 -8.69 3.60
C PRO A 76 13.36 -7.71 4.78
N GLU A 77 13.25 -6.42 4.49
CA GLU A 77 13.00 -5.35 5.45
C GLU A 77 11.65 -5.50 6.18
N VAL A 78 10.68 -6.14 5.52
CA VAL A 78 9.29 -6.28 5.95
C VAL A 78 9.00 -7.74 6.34
N ALA A 79 9.71 -8.71 5.74
CA ALA A 79 9.65 -10.12 6.12
C ALA A 79 9.99 -10.34 7.61
N LYS A 80 10.75 -9.41 8.22
CA LYS A 80 11.03 -9.36 9.67
C LYS A 80 9.78 -9.14 10.53
N LEU A 81 8.69 -8.65 9.97
CA LEU A 81 7.40 -8.42 10.65
C LEU A 81 6.51 -9.67 10.71
N GLY A 82 6.98 -10.82 10.19
CA GLY A 82 6.37 -12.14 10.45
C GLY A 82 5.10 -12.50 9.67
N GLY A 83 4.62 -11.66 8.74
CA GLY A 83 3.41 -11.93 7.95
C GLY A 83 3.73 -12.32 6.51
N PHE A 84 3.30 -13.51 6.07
CA PHE A 84 3.04 -13.77 4.66
C PHE A 84 1.81 -12.93 4.22
N GLY A 85 1.66 -12.60 2.93
CA GLY A 85 0.55 -11.73 2.44
C GLY A 85 -0.87 -12.11 2.92
N LYS A 86 -1.10 -13.37 3.29
CA LYS A 86 -2.37 -13.80 3.92
C LYS A 86 -2.67 -13.25 5.33
N HIS A 87 -1.71 -12.56 5.96
CA HIS A 87 -1.84 -11.96 7.30
C HIS A 87 -1.75 -10.43 7.26
N THR A 88 -1.65 -9.85 6.06
CA THR A 88 -1.66 -8.41 5.84
C THR A 88 -3.02 -7.98 5.31
N LEU A 89 -3.37 -6.70 5.49
CA LEU A 89 -4.58 -6.15 4.88
C LEU A 89 -4.38 -6.00 3.37
N GLY A 90 -5.45 -6.07 2.59
CA GLY A 90 -5.38 -5.74 1.16
C GLY A 90 -5.20 -4.24 0.93
N VAL A 91 -4.37 -3.86 -0.06
CA VAL A 91 -4.32 -2.48 -0.57
C VAL A 91 -5.16 -2.35 -1.82
N GLY A 92 -6.19 -1.50 -1.78
CA GLY A 92 -6.92 -1.10 -2.98
C GLY A 92 -6.12 -0.08 -3.77
N VAL A 93 -5.67 -0.43 -4.98
CA VAL A 93 -4.88 0.48 -5.84
C VAL A 93 -5.79 1.05 -6.92
N TYR A 94 -5.89 2.38 -6.99
CA TYR A 94 -6.74 3.08 -7.95
C TYR A 94 -5.93 4.09 -8.76
N GLU A 95 -6.33 4.30 -10.02
CA GLU A 95 -5.85 5.39 -10.86
C GLU A 95 -7.03 5.96 -11.64
N GLY A 96 -7.22 7.28 -11.56
CA GLY A 96 -8.37 7.95 -12.20
C GLY A 96 -9.73 7.40 -11.75
N GLY A 97 -9.85 6.93 -10.50
CA GLY A 97 -11.06 6.33 -9.95
C GLY A 97 -11.31 4.87 -10.33
N ARG A 98 -10.47 4.25 -11.17
CA ARG A 98 -10.57 2.83 -11.54
C ARG A 98 -9.64 1.97 -10.70
N ARG A 99 -10.14 0.88 -10.12
CA ARG A 99 -9.32 -0.12 -9.42
C ARG A 99 -8.39 -0.82 -10.41
N LEU A 100 -7.11 -0.91 -10.07
CA LEU A 100 -6.06 -1.52 -10.88
C LEU A 100 -5.74 -2.95 -10.44
N ASN A 101 -5.74 -3.21 -9.13
CA ASN A 101 -5.50 -4.55 -8.63
C ASN A 101 -6.70 -5.49 -8.83
N ALA A 102 -6.39 -6.76 -9.07
CA ALA A 102 -7.36 -7.84 -9.28
C ALA A 102 -8.20 -8.09 -8.03
N SER A 103 -9.30 -8.84 -8.16
CA SER A 103 -10.16 -9.20 -7.02
C SER A 103 -9.42 -9.97 -5.92
N GLU A 104 -8.35 -10.68 -6.27
CA GLU A 104 -7.48 -11.40 -5.35
C GLU A 104 -6.37 -10.52 -4.73
N GLY A 105 -6.28 -9.24 -5.10
CA GLY A 105 -5.38 -8.26 -4.51
C GLY A 105 -4.09 -8.01 -5.28
N HIS A 106 -3.71 -8.94 -6.15
CA HIS A 106 -2.54 -8.81 -7.03
C HIS A 106 -2.65 -7.55 -7.89
N LEU A 107 -1.57 -6.75 -7.92
CA LEU A 107 -1.43 -5.63 -8.84
C LEU A 107 -0.73 -6.11 -10.12
N PRO A 108 -1.43 -6.19 -11.27
CA PRO A 108 -0.77 -6.44 -12.54
C PRO A 108 0.28 -5.36 -12.81
N ALA A 109 1.35 -5.72 -13.51
CA ALA A 109 2.39 -4.78 -13.90
C ALA A 109 1.76 -3.55 -14.59
N LEU A 110 2.06 -2.37 -14.04
CA LEU A 110 1.71 -1.11 -14.66
C LEU A 110 2.54 -0.91 -15.93
N GLU A 111 1.97 -0.18 -16.89
CA GLU A 111 2.69 0.20 -18.09
C GLU A 111 3.91 1.08 -17.76
N PRO A 112 4.94 1.13 -18.62
CA PRO A 112 6.02 2.08 -18.44
C PRO A 112 5.50 3.52 -18.49
N GLY A 113 5.81 4.33 -17.48
CA GLY A 113 5.44 5.73 -17.47
C GLY A 113 5.23 6.29 -16.07
N ARG A 114 4.56 7.44 -16.00
CA ARG A 114 4.15 8.07 -14.74
C ARG A 114 2.76 7.61 -14.37
N HIS A 115 2.58 7.28 -13.09
CA HIS A 115 1.30 6.88 -12.52
C HIS A 115 0.99 7.72 -11.29
N GLY A 116 -0.26 8.19 -11.21
CA GLY A 116 -0.83 8.88 -10.06
C GLY A 116 -1.83 7.96 -9.39
N LEU A 117 -1.41 7.32 -8.32
CA LEU A 117 -2.16 6.25 -7.66
C LEU A 117 -2.81 6.76 -6.37
N GLU A 118 -4.04 6.30 -6.12
CA GLU A 118 -4.66 6.37 -4.80
C GLU A 118 -4.60 4.98 -4.15
N LEU A 119 -4.07 4.92 -2.94
CA LEU A 119 -3.95 3.70 -2.15
C LEU A 119 -4.98 3.73 -1.02
N TYR A 120 -5.86 2.72 -0.98
CA TYR A 120 -6.89 2.56 0.03
C TYR A 120 -6.52 1.40 0.94
N VAL A 121 -6.51 1.65 2.25
CA VAL A 121 -6.25 0.65 3.29
C VAL A 121 -7.28 0.81 4.39
N SER A 122 -7.88 -0.30 4.84
CA SER A 122 -8.87 -0.26 5.92
C SER A 122 -8.28 0.41 7.16
N SER A 123 -9.00 1.37 7.74
CA SER A 123 -8.58 2.05 8.98
C SER A 123 -9.03 1.34 10.25
N ARG A 124 -9.76 0.22 10.10
CA ARG A 124 -10.44 -0.46 11.20
C ARG A 124 -9.47 -0.98 12.26
N ASP A 125 -8.43 -1.67 11.80
CA ASP A 125 -7.35 -2.20 12.65
C ASP A 125 -6.02 -1.47 12.47
N ALA A 126 -5.97 -0.48 11.57
CA ALA A 126 -4.79 0.35 11.38
C ALA A 126 -4.61 1.34 12.55
N PRO A 127 -3.36 1.69 12.91
CA PRO A 127 -3.10 2.66 13.96
C PRO A 127 -3.65 4.03 13.56
N ARG A 128 -4.34 4.69 14.48
CA ARG A 128 -4.90 6.04 14.24
C ARG A 128 -3.88 7.17 14.37
N ALA A 129 -2.63 6.85 14.72
CA ALA A 129 -1.53 7.77 14.99
C ALA A 129 -0.21 7.14 14.55
N GLY A 130 0.88 7.92 14.52
CA GLY A 130 2.18 7.45 14.06
C GLY A 130 2.42 7.72 12.58
N GLY A 131 3.39 7.01 12.01
CA GLY A 131 3.77 7.12 10.60
C GLY A 131 3.35 5.90 9.79
N VAL A 132 3.15 6.09 8.49
CA VAL A 132 3.03 5.01 7.51
C VAL A 132 4.10 5.21 6.45
N ARG A 133 4.74 4.13 6.03
CA ARG A 133 5.70 4.12 4.93
C ARG A 133 5.21 3.22 3.82
N VAL A 134 5.45 3.65 2.58
CA VAL A 134 5.22 2.85 1.39
C VAL A 134 6.50 2.21 0.87
N PHE A 135 6.37 1.01 0.30
CA PHE A 135 7.37 0.32 -0.49
C PHE A 135 6.74 -0.06 -1.83
N VAL A 136 7.48 0.11 -2.92
CA VAL A 136 7.01 -0.22 -4.28
C VAL A 136 7.98 -1.23 -4.89
N ARG A 137 7.45 -2.35 -5.38
CA ARG A 137 8.16 -3.33 -6.20
C ARG A 137 7.97 -2.96 -7.68
N PHE A 138 9.07 -2.94 -8.41
CA PHE A 138 9.08 -2.79 -9.86
C PHE A 138 9.34 -4.14 -10.54
N THR A 139 8.91 -4.26 -11.79
CA THR A 139 9.02 -5.51 -12.57
C THR A 139 10.45 -5.98 -12.82
N ASP A 140 11.46 -5.12 -12.60
CA ASP A 140 12.87 -5.50 -12.62
C ASP A 140 13.35 -6.14 -11.30
N GLY A 141 12.44 -6.32 -10.34
CA GLY A 141 12.69 -6.88 -9.01
C GLY A 141 13.22 -5.86 -8.00
N SER A 142 13.45 -4.60 -8.39
CA SER A 142 13.86 -3.57 -7.45
C SER A 142 12.72 -3.18 -6.51
N ILE A 143 13.08 -2.86 -5.27
CA ILE A 143 12.16 -2.37 -4.26
C ILE A 143 12.63 -0.98 -3.85
N VAL A 144 11.75 0.00 -4.00
CA VAL A 144 12.01 1.39 -3.61
C VAL A 144 11.23 1.72 -2.35
N LYS A 145 11.94 2.32 -1.40
CA LYS A 145 11.42 2.75 -0.10
C LYS A 145 10.99 4.22 -0.16
N GLY A 146 9.72 4.48 0.16
CA GLY A 146 9.16 5.84 0.19
C GLY A 146 9.39 6.58 1.52
N PRO A 147 8.98 7.86 1.58
CA PRO A 147 9.00 8.64 2.82
C PRO A 147 7.97 8.11 3.83
N VAL A 148 8.06 8.61 5.07
CA VAL A 148 7.07 8.35 6.12
C VAL A 148 6.03 9.47 6.12
N VAL A 149 4.75 9.10 6.12
CA VAL A 149 3.61 10.01 6.20
C VAL A 149 2.96 9.88 7.56
N LYS A 150 2.83 10.98 8.30
CA LYS A 150 2.16 10.99 9.61
C LYS A 150 0.64 10.93 9.47
N LEU A 151 0.00 10.07 10.23
CA LEU A 151 -1.47 9.88 10.20
C LEU A 151 -2.21 11.01 10.94
N ARG A 152 -1.62 11.55 12.01
CA ARG A 152 -2.10 12.74 12.75
C ARG A 152 -1.24 13.96 12.45
#